data_AF-A0A2R6D5E2-F1
#
_entry.id   AF-A0A2R6D5E2-F1
#
_cell.length_a   1.000
_cell.length_b   1.000
_cell.length_c   1.000
_cell.angle_alpha   90.00
_cell.angle_beta   90.00
_cell.angle_gamma   90.00
#
_symmetry.space_group_name_H-M   'P 1'
#
loop_
_entity.id
_entity.type
_entity.pdbx_description
1 polymer ?
#
loop_
_entity_poly.entity_id
_entity_poly.type
_entity_poly.pdbx_seq_one_letter_code
_entity_poly.pdbx_strand_id
1 'polypeptide(L)' 'MHDSEVAVCRLSHRPGRDDRMTTHVGLTARALGADRVVFPDNA' A
#
# COMPACT_ATOMS: atom_id res chain seq x y z
N MET A 1 -19.78 -14.96 -4.63
CA MET A 1 -18.42 -14.71 -4.12
C MET A 1 -18.57 -13.73 -2.99
N HIS A 2 -18.02 -14.00 -1.80
CA HIS A 2 -17.98 -12.98 -0.76
C HIS A 2 -16.97 -11.92 -1.22
N ASP A 3 -17.48 -10.75 -1.60
CA ASP A 3 -16.68 -9.58 -1.93
C ASP A 3 -16.17 -9.00 -0.60
N SER A 4 -15.21 -9.70 0.00
CA SER A 4 -14.57 -9.24 1.23
C SER A 4 -13.60 -8.13 0.84
N GLU A 5 -13.83 -6.91 1.33
CA GLU A 5 -12.94 -5.78 1.09
C GLU A 5 -11.48 -6.15 1.42
N VAL A 6 -10.57 -5.86 0.50
CA VAL A 6 -9.12 -6.13 0.63
C VAL A 6 -8.38 -4.83 0.87
N ALA A 7 -7.71 -4.74 2.02
CA ALA A 7 -6.84 -3.62 2.36
C ALA A 7 -5.37 -4.04 2.45
N VAL A 8 -4.47 -3.20 1.93
CA VAL A 8 -3.01 -3.36 2.05
C VAL A 8 -2.47 -2.40 3.11
N CYS A 9 -1.82 -2.93 4.14
CA CYS A 9 -1.13 -2.12 5.15
C CYS A 9 0.38 -2.11 4.88
N ARG A 10 0.94 -0.94 4.52
CA ARG A 10 2.38 -0.77 4.28
C ARG A 10 3.09 -0.58 5.63
N LEU A 11 3.90 -1.55 6.03
CA LEU A 11 4.68 -1.47 7.28
C LEU A 11 6.14 -1.12 7.03
N SER A 12 6.83 -0.52 8.00
CA SER A 12 8.28 -0.32 7.95
C SER A 12 8.77 0.55 6.78
N HIS A 13 8.03 1.61 6.44
CA HIS A 13 8.56 2.66 5.56
C HIS A 13 9.72 3.39 6.25
N ARG A 14 10.82 3.61 5.53
CA ARG A 14 11.99 4.34 5.99
C ARG A 14 12.15 5.60 5.12
N PRO A 15 11.88 6.80 5.68
CA PRO A 15 11.91 8.06 4.93
C PRO A 15 13.23 8.28 4.21
N GLY A 16 13.17 8.71 2.95
CA GLY A 16 14.35 8.97 2.12
C GLY A 16 15.04 7.72 1.57
N ARG A 17 14.61 6.51 1.98
CA ARG A 17 15.05 5.23 1.40
C ARG A 17 13.95 4.52 0.62
N ASP A 18 12.73 4.50 1.15
CA ASP A 18 11.67 3.63 0.65
C ASP A 18 10.59 4.36 -0.16
N ASP A 19 10.76 5.64 -0.51
CA ASP A 19 9.76 6.49 -1.19
C ASP A 19 9.27 5.86 -2.51
N ARG A 20 10.22 5.46 -3.38
CA ARG A 20 9.91 4.79 -4.66
C ARG A 20 9.20 3.46 -4.43
N MET A 21 9.69 2.65 -3.49
CA MET A 21 9.09 1.34 -3.19
C MET A 21 7.67 1.50 -2.64
N THR A 22 7.45 2.49 -1.79
CA THR A 22 6.15 2.79 -1.16
C THR A 22 5.13 3.23 -2.21
N THR A 23 5.55 4.07 -3.15
CA THR A 23 4.73 4.42 -4.32
C THR A 23 4.37 3.19 -5.14
N HIS A 24 5.35 2.32 -5.42
CA HIS A 24 5.12 1.12 -6.20
C HIS A 24 4.15 0.16 -5.51
N VAL A 25 4.28 -0.05 -4.20
CA VAL A 25 3.32 -0.86 -3.41
C VAL A 25 1.90 -0.32 -3.55
N GLY A 26 1.69 1.00 -3.44
CA GLY A 26 0.36 1.61 -3.61
C GLY A 26 -0.22 1.40 -5.01
N LEU A 27 0.60 1.62 -6.04
CA LEU A 27 0.18 1.43 -7.43
C LEU A 27 -0.11 -0.04 -7.76
N THR A 28 0.72 -0.96 -7.28
CA THR A 28 0.52 -2.40 -7.45
C THR A 28 -0.73 -2.87 -6.71
N ALA A 29 -0.95 -2.42 -5.47
CA ALA A 29 -2.17 -2.75 -4.71
C ALA A 29 -3.43 -2.32 -5.47
N ARG A 30 -3.45 -1.11 -6.03
CA ARG A 30 -4.54 -0.63 -6.88
C ARG A 30 -4.73 -1.51 -8.12
N ALA A 31 -3.64 -1.85 -8.82
CA ALA A 31 -3.72 -2.67 -10.03
C ALA A 31 -4.23 -4.10 -9.76
N LEU A 32 -3.97 -4.63 -8.57
CA LEU A 32 -4.40 -5.97 -8.15
C LEU A 32 -5.80 -6.00 -7.49
N GLY A 33 -6.50 -4.86 -7.43
CA GLY A 33 -7.88 -4.80 -6.94
C GLY A 33 -8.02 -4.62 -5.43
N ALA A 34 -7.01 -4.05 -4.75
CA ALA A 34 -7.20 -3.65 -3.36
C ALA A 34 -8.12 -2.42 -3.28
N ASP A 35 -9.08 -2.45 -2.36
CA ASP A 35 -10.02 -1.36 -2.10
C ASP A 35 -9.37 -0.18 -1.38
N ARG A 36 -8.33 -0.46 -0.58
CA ARG A 36 -7.60 0.55 0.19
C ARG A 36 -6.13 0.19 0.39
N VAL A 37 -5.29 1.22 0.48
CA VAL A 37 -3.93 1.13 1.00
C VAL A 37 -3.78 2.04 2.20
N VAL A 38 -3.20 1.53 3.29
CA VAL A 38 -2.87 2.29 4.50
C VAL A 38 -1.36 2.44 4.56
N PHE A 39 -0.89 3.68 4.58
CA PHE A 39 0.51 4.03 4.73
C PHE A 39 0.79 4.48 6.17
N PRO A 40 2.04 4.33 6.65
CA PRO A 40 2.45 4.96 7.89
C PRO A 40 2.49 6.48 7.71
N ASP A 41 2.43 7.22 8.81
CA ASP A 41 2.44 8.69 8.84
C ASP A 41 3.69 9.32 8.21
N ASN A 42 4.79 8.57 8.17
CA ASN A 42 6.09 8.98 7.69
C ASN A 42 6.38 8.59 6.23
N ALA A 43 5.39 8.09 5.49
CA ALA A 43 5.52 7.64 4.10
C ALA A 43 5.27 8.72 3.05
#